data_AF-A0A1Q5JYI5-F1
#
_entry.id   AF-A0A1Q5JYI5-F1
#
_cell.length_a   1.000
_cell.length_b   1.000
_cell.length_c   1.000
_cell.angle_alpha   90.00
_cell.angle_beta   90.00
_cell.angle_gamma   90.00
#
_symmetry.space_group_name_H-M   'P 1'
#
loop_
_entity.id
_entity.type
_entity.pdbx_description
1 polymer ?
#
loop_
_entity_poly.entity_id
_entity_poly.type
_entity_poly.pdbx_seq_one_letter_code
_entity_poly.pdbx_strand_id
1 'polypeptide(L)'
;MPGPIRHIAVALTLCCALLVGSTAYASSDGSSQSNPTVAVASAEPSPSTSPEKQKFAKTRFVANASLAAGAVYQWIYKPYKAGKFKKGAHGRKLTLIKAGLAGAFAYNRLKAAVHNAQGDPTLSKALAPITAGINSLKNLPAKLRKGDGSAADDFNDVINKVKDTGKDAGAEVKNKVPSLSEVKNGS
;
A
#
# COMPACT_ATOMS: atom_id res chain seq x y z
N MET A 1 31.12 -35.04 19.02
CA MET A 1 29.90 -34.20 19.09
C MET A 1 30.33 -32.75 19.27
N PRO A 2 30.48 -31.95 18.21
CA PRO A 2 30.88 -30.54 18.33
C PRO A 2 29.65 -29.65 18.57
N GLY A 3 29.79 -28.74 19.55
CA GLY A 3 28.69 -27.99 20.18
C GLY A 3 28.31 -26.63 19.55
N PRO A 4 27.72 -25.73 20.36
CA PRO A 4 26.77 -24.67 19.98
C PRO A 4 27.45 -23.38 19.49
N ILE A 5 28.31 -23.48 18.47
CA ILE A 5 29.13 -22.35 17.99
C ILE A 5 28.41 -21.53 16.90
N ARG A 6 27.32 -22.07 16.32
CA ARG A 6 26.61 -21.44 15.20
C ARG A 6 25.73 -20.24 15.58
N HIS A 7 25.35 -20.10 16.85
CA HIS A 7 24.45 -19.02 17.27
C HIS A 7 25.18 -17.74 17.70
N ILE A 8 26.47 -17.82 18.00
CA ILE A 8 27.27 -16.66 18.43
C ILE A 8 27.71 -15.81 17.23
N ALA A 9 27.93 -16.43 16.06
CA ALA A 9 28.36 -15.73 14.84
C ALA A 9 27.25 -14.86 14.19
N VAL A 10 25.97 -15.17 14.43
CA VAL A 10 24.84 -14.39 13.87
C VAL A 10 24.50 -13.17 14.76
N ALA A 11 24.79 -13.24 16.05
CA ALA A 11 24.55 -12.13 16.97
C ALA A 11 25.56 -10.97 16.80
N LEU A 12 26.80 -11.27 16.38
CA LEU A 12 27.85 -10.25 16.27
C LEU A 12 27.72 -9.35 15.03
N THR A 13 27.07 -9.82 13.96
CA THR A 13 26.86 -9.03 12.73
C THR A 13 25.68 -8.07 12.81
N LEU A 14 24.77 -8.24 13.78
CA LEU A 14 23.63 -7.37 14.02
C LEU A 14 24.00 -6.11 14.85
N CYS A 15 25.15 -6.10 15.54
CA CYS A 15 25.54 -5.00 16.43
C CYS A 15 26.40 -3.90 15.74
N CYS A 16 27.00 -4.16 14.58
CA CYS A 16 27.90 -3.21 13.90
C CYS A 16 27.22 -2.28 12.88
N ALA A 17 25.93 -2.45 12.59
CA ALA A 17 25.21 -1.58 11.63
C ALA A 17 24.47 -0.40 12.28
N LEU A 18 24.59 -0.20 13.60
CA LEU A 18 23.83 0.81 14.36
C LEU A 18 24.67 2.00 14.87
N LEU A 19 25.92 2.18 14.41
CA LEU A 19 26.84 3.20 14.94
C LEU A 19 27.56 4.07 13.89
N VAL A 20 26.95 4.32 12.72
CA VAL A 20 27.48 5.32 11.76
C VAL A 20 26.35 6.25 11.31
N GLY A 21 26.34 7.48 11.83
CA GLY A 21 25.40 8.52 11.41
C GLY A 21 25.14 9.66 12.39
N SER A 22 26.01 9.92 13.36
CA SER A 22 26.04 11.15 14.14
C SER A 22 26.74 12.25 13.34
N THR A 23 25.99 13.09 12.62
CA THR A 23 26.46 14.43 12.24
C THR A 23 25.87 15.43 13.22
N ALA A 24 26.75 16.00 14.03
CA ALA A 24 26.47 17.05 14.99
C ALA A 24 25.79 18.25 14.31
N TYR A 25 24.69 18.72 14.91
CA TYR A 25 24.27 20.11 14.74
C TYR A 25 25.19 20.94 15.64
N ALA A 26 26.14 21.65 15.04
CA ALA A 26 26.81 22.75 15.72
C ALA A 26 25.86 23.94 15.69
N SER A 27 25.31 24.29 16.85
CA SER A 27 24.66 25.59 17.05
C SER A 27 25.74 26.67 17.04
N SER A 28 25.85 27.41 15.94
CA SER A 28 26.52 28.71 15.93
C SER A 28 25.46 29.78 16.21
N ASP A 29 25.38 30.21 17.47
CA ASP A 29 24.72 31.45 17.85
C ASP A 29 25.58 32.62 17.36
N GLY A 30 25.00 33.44 16.48
CA GLY A 30 25.65 34.59 15.86
C GLY A 30 24.59 35.62 15.53
N SER A 31 24.41 36.56 16.46
CA SER A 31 23.55 37.75 16.29
C SER A 31 23.86 38.48 14.99
N SER A 32 22.82 38.82 14.22
CA SER A 32 22.69 40.13 13.55
C SER A 32 21.27 40.35 13.01
N GLN A 33 20.64 41.32 13.64
CA GLN A 33 19.37 41.95 13.33
C GLN A 33 19.42 42.70 11.98
N SER A 34 18.49 42.42 11.07
CA SER A 34 17.99 43.40 10.11
C SER A 34 16.67 42.93 9.47
N ASN A 35 15.63 43.74 9.63
CA ASN A 35 14.41 43.80 8.84
C ASN A 35 14.31 45.25 8.34
N PRO A 36 13.55 45.60 7.28
CA PRO A 36 12.59 44.79 6.53
C PRO A 36 12.67 44.97 4.98
N THR A 37 12.00 44.12 4.21
CA THR A 37 11.35 44.50 2.93
C THR A 37 10.25 43.50 2.60
N VAL A 38 9.02 43.98 2.52
CA VAL A 38 7.84 43.20 2.12
C VAL A 38 7.78 43.16 0.60
N ALA A 39 8.17 42.02 0.02
CA ALA A 39 7.78 41.64 -1.32
C ALA A 39 6.60 40.66 -1.20
N VAL A 40 5.39 41.10 -1.56
CA VAL A 40 4.25 40.21 -1.81
C VAL A 40 4.51 39.45 -3.11
N ALA A 41 5.37 38.44 -3.03
CA ALA A 41 5.41 37.39 -4.03
C ALA A 41 4.12 36.59 -3.88
N SER A 42 3.37 36.46 -4.98
CA SER A 42 2.25 35.55 -5.09
C SER A 42 2.75 34.15 -4.70
N ALA A 43 2.40 33.70 -3.51
CA ALA A 43 2.81 32.40 -3.01
C ALA A 43 2.06 31.33 -3.81
N GLU A 44 2.64 30.92 -4.94
CA GLU A 44 2.33 29.62 -5.50
C GLU A 44 2.47 28.61 -4.35
N PRO A 45 1.48 27.75 -4.10
CA PRO A 45 1.59 26.75 -3.05
C PRO A 45 2.75 25.84 -3.41
N SER A 46 3.92 26.09 -2.82
CA SER A 46 5.04 25.18 -2.91
C SER A 46 4.55 23.86 -2.33
N PRO A 47 4.67 22.74 -3.08
CA PRO A 47 4.30 21.47 -2.54
C PRO A 47 5.08 21.28 -1.24
N SER A 48 4.38 21.00 -0.15
CA SER A 48 4.96 20.84 1.19
C SER A 48 5.89 19.61 1.29
N THR A 49 6.09 18.89 0.17
CA THR A 49 7.01 17.77 -0.01
C THR A 49 7.97 18.03 -1.16
N SER A 50 9.26 17.71 -0.96
CA SER A 50 10.26 17.83 -2.03
C SER A 50 9.94 16.92 -3.22
N PRO A 51 10.38 17.24 -4.44
CA PRO A 51 10.14 16.41 -5.63
C PRO A 51 10.58 14.95 -5.45
N GLU A 52 11.65 14.70 -4.71
CA GLU A 52 12.15 13.36 -4.41
C GLU A 52 11.17 12.58 -3.52
N LYS A 53 10.61 13.25 -2.50
CA LYS A 53 9.60 12.67 -1.61
C LYS A 53 8.33 12.31 -2.40
N GLN A 54 7.92 13.14 -3.35
CA GLN A 54 6.77 12.89 -4.22
C GLN A 54 7.01 11.67 -5.12
N LYS A 55 8.19 11.56 -5.75
CA LYS A 55 8.54 10.37 -6.55
C LYS A 55 8.49 9.10 -5.72
N PHE A 56 9.03 9.15 -4.51
CA PHE A 56 9.03 8.01 -3.61
C PHE A 56 7.60 7.63 -3.14
N ALA A 57 6.76 8.62 -2.87
CA ALA A 57 5.34 8.44 -2.61
C ALA A 57 4.62 7.73 -3.76
N LYS A 58 4.80 8.18 -5.01
CA LYS A 58 4.23 7.53 -6.20
C LYS A 58 4.71 6.09 -6.35
N THR A 59 6.01 5.84 -6.23
CA THR A 59 6.58 4.50 -6.34
C THR A 59 5.99 3.55 -5.29
N ARG A 60 5.89 3.98 -4.03
CA ARG A 60 5.31 3.17 -2.95
C ARG A 60 3.81 2.98 -3.12
N PHE A 61 3.10 3.99 -3.62
CA PHE A 61 1.69 3.86 -3.99
C PHE A 61 1.51 2.75 -5.04
N VAL A 62 2.25 2.82 -6.16
CA VAL A 62 2.17 1.82 -7.24
C VAL A 62 2.55 0.43 -6.75
N ALA A 63 3.62 0.31 -5.97
CA ALA A 63 4.06 -0.98 -5.43
C ALA A 63 2.97 -1.63 -4.57
N ASN A 64 2.33 -0.88 -3.66
CA ASN A 64 1.28 -1.45 -2.82
C ASN A 64 -0.03 -1.69 -3.59
N ALA A 65 -0.44 -0.74 -4.45
CA ALA A 65 -1.66 -0.86 -5.24
C ALA A 65 -1.58 -2.02 -6.25
N SER A 66 -0.41 -2.25 -6.86
CA SER A 66 -0.21 -3.33 -7.83
C SER A 66 -0.35 -4.72 -7.20
N LEU A 67 0.24 -4.90 -6.01
CA LEU A 67 0.11 -6.13 -5.23
C LEU A 67 -1.34 -6.38 -4.78
N ALA A 68 -2.03 -5.34 -4.33
CA ALA A 68 -3.44 -5.44 -3.98
C ALA A 68 -4.29 -5.85 -5.19
N ALA A 69 -4.08 -5.19 -6.34
CA ALA A 69 -4.79 -5.46 -7.57
C ALA A 69 -4.56 -6.90 -8.06
N GLY A 70 -3.33 -7.39 -8.00
CA GLY A 70 -3.03 -8.77 -8.38
C GLY A 70 -3.61 -9.81 -7.42
N ALA A 71 -3.59 -9.56 -6.10
CA ALA A 71 -4.19 -10.44 -5.10
C ALA A 71 -5.71 -10.59 -5.32
N VAL A 72 -6.40 -9.46 -5.47
CA VAL A 72 -7.84 -9.40 -5.77
C VAL A 72 -8.14 -10.14 -7.07
N TYR A 73 -7.42 -9.83 -8.14
CA TYR A 73 -7.66 -10.43 -9.45
C TYR A 73 -7.52 -11.96 -9.42
N GLN A 74 -6.42 -12.46 -8.82
CA GLN A 74 -6.10 -13.89 -8.86
C GLN A 74 -6.93 -14.73 -7.90
N TRP A 75 -7.22 -14.22 -6.70
CA TRP A 75 -7.80 -15.03 -5.61
C TRP A 75 -9.24 -14.66 -5.26
N ILE A 76 -9.79 -13.60 -5.84
CA ILE A 76 -11.19 -13.18 -5.64
C ILE A 76 -11.91 -13.12 -6.98
N TYR A 77 -11.45 -12.29 -7.92
CA TYR A 77 -12.16 -12.05 -9.18
C TYR A 77 -12.19 -13.30 -10.09
N LYS A 78 -11.03 -13.92 -10.37
CA LYS A 78 -10.96 -15.16 -11.16
C LYS A 78 -11.82 -16.30 -10.59
N PRO A 79 -11.71 -16.69 -9.30
CA PRO A 79 -12.56 -17.75 -8.75
C PRO A 79 -14.04 -17.38 -8.71
N TYR A 80 -14.37 -16.09 -8.57
CA TYR A 80 -15.74 -15.63 -8.69
C TYR A 80 -16.30 -15.85 -10.10
N LYS A 81 -15.60 -15.40 -11.14
CA LYS A 81 -15.99 -15.62 -12.54
C LYS A 81 -16.11 -17.10 -12.87
N ALA A 82 -15.29 -17.96 -12.24
CA ALA A 82 -15.36 -19.40 -12.36
C ALA A 82 -16.45 -20.07 -11.48
N GLY A 83 -17.29 -19.30 -10.77
CA GLY A 83 -18.38 -19.81 -9.95
C GLY A 83 -17.95 -20.55 -8.68
N LYS A 84 -16.68 -20.44 -8.25
CA LYS A 84 -16.11 -21.22 -7.13
C LYS A 84 -16.67 -20.85 -5.76
N PHE A 85 -17.36 -19.72 -5.63
CA PHE A 85 -18.04 -19.31 -4.40
C PHE A 85 -19.51 -19.78 -4.30
N LYS A 86 -20.09 -20.32 -5.38
CA LYS A 86 -21.47 -20.82 -5.40
C LYS A 86 -21.63 -22.01 -4.45
N LYS A 87 -22.82 -22.18 -3.86
CA LYS A 87 -23.14 -23.34 -3.01
C LYS A 87 -22.96 -24.62 -3.83
N GLY A 88 -22.34 -25.64 -3.24
CA GLY A 88 -22.05 -26.91 -3.92
C GLY A 88 -20.81 -26.91 -4.82
N ALA A 89 -20.15 -25.76 -5.04
CA ALA A 89 -18.92 -25.72 -5.84
C ALA A 89 -17.79 -26.53 -5.18
N HIS A 90 -17.11 -27.37 -5.97
CA HIS A 90 -15.97 -28.13 -5.50
C HIS A 90 -14.83 -27.19 -5.05
N GLY A 91 -14.30 -27.42 -3.83
CA GLY A 91 -13.25 -26.59 -3.24
C GLY A 91 -13.72 -25.23 -2.72
N ARG A 92 -15.03 -25.00 -2.56
CA ARG A 92 -15.59 -23.71 -2.09
C ARG A 92 -14.97 -23.22 -0.77
N LYS A 93 -14.80 -24.09 0.22
CA LYS A 93 -14.21 -23.72 1.53
C LYS A 93 -12.79 -23.17 1.38
N LEU A 94 -11.94 -23.87 0.64
CA LEU A 94 -10.57 -23.42 0.35
C LEU A 94 -10.55 -22.11 -0.44
N THR A 95 -11.48 -21.96 -1.38
CA THR A 95 -11.62 -20.73 -2.16
C THR A 95 -12.00 -19.55 -1.27
N LEU A 96 -12.95 -19.72 -0.34
CA LEU A 96 -13.32 -18.69 0.63
C LEU A 96 -12.16 -18.30 1.54
N ILE A 97 -11.37 -19.27 2.01
CA ILE A 97 -10.18 -18.99 2.82
C ILE A 97 -9.15 -18.18 2.03
N LYS A 98 -8.81 -18.59 0.82
CA LYS A 98 -7.87 -17.86 -0.06
C LYS A 98 -8.36 -16.45 -0.37
N ALA A 99 -9.65 -16.30 -0.67
CA ALA A 99 -10.27 -15.01 -0.94
C ALA A 99 -10.26 -14.11 0.30
N GLY A 100 -10.53 -14.66 1.49
CA GLY A 100 -10.46 -13.92 2.76
C GLY A 100 -9.05 -13.40 3.04
N LEU A 101 -8.03 -14.25 2.89
CA LEU A 101 -6.63 -13.85 3.05
C LEU A 101 -6.23 -12.79 2.02
N ALA A 102 -6.57 -13.00 0.75
CA ALA A 102 -6.29 -12.04 -0.32
C ALA A 102 -7.00 -10.70 -0.11
N GLY A 103 -8.25 -10.71 0.37
CA GLY A 103 -9.01 -9.51 0.69
C GLY A 103 -8.40 -8.72 1.84
N ALA A 104 -7.96 -9.41 2.91
CA ALA A 104 -7.27 -8.78 4.03
C ALA A 104 -5.91 -8.18 3.61
N PHE A 105 -5.12 -8.93 2.84
CA PHE A 105 -3.87 -8.45 2.26
C PHE A 105 -4.10 -7.20 1.38
N ALA A 106 -5.07 -7.27 0.47
CA ALA A 106 -5.41 -6.16 -0.41
C ALA A 106 -5.87 -4.92 0.38
N TYR A 107 -6.70 -5.09 1.42
CA TYR A 107 -7.12 -3.99 2.29
C TYR A 107 -5.93 -3.30 2.96
N ASN A 108 -4.98 -4.06 3.52
CA ASN A 108 -3.78 -3.51 4.14
C ASN A 108 -2.90 -2.76 3.13
N ARG A 109 -2.67 -3.35 1.96
CA ARG A 109 -1.87 -2.75 0.89
C ARG A 109 -2.53 -1.50 0.30
N LEU A 110 -3.85 -1.51 0.11
CA LEU A 110 -4.59 -0.33 -0.34
C LEU A 110 -4.55 0.80 0.69
N LYS A 111 -4.66 0.49 1.98
CA LYS A 111 -4.43 1.48 3.04
C LYS A 111 -3.02 2.07 3.00
N ALA A 112 -2.00 1.23 2.82
CA ALA A 112 -0.63 1.70 2.64
C ALA A 112 -0.48 2.56 1.38
N ALA A 113 -1.14 2.21 0.28
CA ALA A 113 -1.17 3.00 -0.94
C ALA A 113 -1.78 4.38 -0.67
N VAL A 114 -2.95 4.46 -0.03
CA VAL A 114 -3.61 5.73 0.38
C VAL A 114 -2.66 6.58 1.23
N HIS A 115 -2.00 6.00 2.23
CA HIS A 115 -1.04 6.72 3.06
C HIS A 115 0.13 7.27 2.25
N ASN A 116 0.71 6.47 1.34
CA ASN A 116 1.79 6.94 0.47
C ASN A 116 1.33 8.05 -0.48
N ALA A 117 0.11 7.95 -1.01
CA ALA A 117 -0.48 8.94 -1.91
C ALA A 117 -0.69 10.32 -1.27
N GLN A 118 -0.70 10.43 0.07
CA GLN A 118 -0.76 11.73 0.76
C GLN A 118 0.50 12.58 0.52
N GLY A 119 1.64 11.94 0.24
CA GLY A 119 2.90 12.63 -0.03
C GLY A 119 3.00 13.24 -1.43
N ASP A 120 1.99 13.05 -2.27
CA ASP A 120 1.93 13.52 -3.65
C ASP A 120 0.67 14.37 -3.92
N PRO A 121 0.79 15.60 -4.44
CA PRO A 121 -0.33 16.51 -4.63
C PRO A 121 -1.32 16.06 -5.72
N THR A 122 -0.90 15.19 -6.65
CA THR A 122 -1.79 14.66 -7.70
C THR A 122 -2.61 13.48 -7.20
N LEU A 123 -1.99 12.54 -6.49
CA LEU A 123 -2.66 11.38 -5.91
C LEU A 123 -3.58 11.74 -4.73
N SER A 124 -3.23 12.76 -3.94
CA SER A 124 -3.96 13.14 -2.73
C SER A 124 -5.41 13.59 -3.01
N LYS A 125 -5.67 14.17 -4.19
CA LYS A 125 -6.99 14.69 -4.60
C LYS A 125 -8.07 13.61 -4.73
N ALA A 126 -7.67 12.38 -5.01
CA ALA A 126 -8.59 11.25 -5.19
C ALA A 126 -8.67 10.32 -3.96
N LEU A 127 -8.03 10.69 -2.84
CA LEU A 127 -7.98 9.82 -1.66
C LEU A 127 -9.32 9.61 -0.99
N ALA A 128 -10.19 10.63 -0.96
CA ALA A 128 -11.50 10.54 -0.32
C ALA A 128 -12.38 9.43 -0.95
N PRO A 129 -12.64 9.42 -2.27
CA PRO A 129 -13.43 8.36 -2.89
C PRO A 129 -12.74 6.98 -2.83
N ILE A 130 -11.41 6.92 -2.90
CA ILE A 130 -10.66 5.65 -2.74
C ILE A 130 -10.81 5.10 -1.32
N THR A 131 -10.66 5.94 -0.30
CA THR A 131 -10.77 5.55 1.12
C THR A 131 -12.18 5.09 1.45
N ALA A 132 -13.19 5.78 0.93
CA ALA A 132 -14.59 5.35 1.05
C ALA A 132 -14.81 3.97 0.41
N GLY A 133 -14.28 3.76 -0.80
CA GLY A 133 -14.29 2.47 -1.47
C GLY A 133 -13.60 1.37 -0.66
N ILE A 134 -12.41 1.63 -0.13
CA ILE A 134 -11.69 0.66 0.71
C ILE A 134 -12.49 0.31 1.98
N ASN A 135 -13.15 1.28 2.60
CA ASN A 135 -13.97 1.05 3.78
C ASN A 135 -15.23 0.21 3.48
N SER A 136 -15.82 0.33 2.28
CA SER A 136 -16.97 -0.50 1.89
C SER A 136 -16.61 -1.99 1.76
N LEU A 137 -15.33 -2.30 1.51
CA LEU A 137 -14.81 -3.67 1.43
C LEU A 137 -14.92 -4.45 2.75
N LYS A 138 -15.13 -3.79 3.88
CA LYS A 138 -15.33 -4.47 5.18
C LYS A 138 -16.53 -5.42 5.19
N ASN A 139 -17.54 -5.16 4.36
CA ASN A 139 -18.77 -5.97 4.29
C ASN A 139 -18.68 -7.14 3.31
N LEU A 140 -17.62 -7.20 2.50
CA LEU A 140 -17.47 -8.22 1.46
C LEU A 140 -17.34 -9.66 1.95
N PRO A 141 -16.68 -9.96 3.08
CA PRO A 141 -16.62 -11.33 3.59
C PRO A 141 -18.02 -11.93 3.79
N ALA A 142 -18.98 -11.12 4.25
CA ALA A 142 -20.36 -11.56 4.41
C ALA A 142 -21.03 -11.87 3.06
N LYS A 143 -20.82 -11.03 2.04
CA LYS A 143 -21.33 -11.23 0.67
C LYS A 143 -20.73 -12.49 0.02
N LEU A 144 -19.40 -12.62 0.04
CA LEU A 144 -18.66 -13.79 -0.45
C LEU A 144 -19.16 -15.09 0.20
N ARG A 145 -19.41 -15.10 1.51
CA ARG A 145 -19.91 -16.28 2.23
C ARG A 145 -21.34 -16.65 1.83
N LYS A 146 -22.16 -15.68 1.46
CA LYS A 146 -23.50 -15.89 0.88
C LYS A 146 -23.44 -16.33 -0.59
N GLY A 147 -22.27 -16.26 -1.23
CA GLY A 147 -22.13 -16.51 -2.66
C GLY A 147 -22.69 -15.37 -3.51
N ASP A 148 -22.85 -14.18 -2.91
CA ASP A 148 -23.25 -12.97 -3.61
C ASP A 148 -22.14 -12.55 -4.56
N GLY A 149 -22.49 -12.46 -5.83
CA GLY A 149 -21.54 -12.15 -6.87
C GLY A 149 -21.08 -10.70 -6.91
N SER A 150 -21.87 -9.79 -6.33
CA SER A 150 -21.50 -8.37 -6.28
C SER A 150 -20.22 -8.14 -5.48
N ALA A 151 -19.84 -9.06 -4.59
CA ALA A 151 -18.66 -8.93 -3.74
C ALA A 151 -17.36 -8.80 -4.52
N ALA A 152 -17.20 -9.59 -5.58
CA ALA A 152 -15.98 -9.54 -6.38
C ALA A 152 -15.95 -8.30 -7.27
N ASP A 153 -17.11 -7.86 -7.72
CA ASP A 153 -17.27 -6.64 -8.51
C ASP A 153 -16.94 -5.40 -7.65
N ASP A 154 -17.40 -5.36 -6.39
CA ASP A 154 -17.06 -4.29 -5.43
C ASP A 154 -15.53 -4.16 -5.23
N PHE A 155 -14.80 -5.26 -5.07
CA PHE A 155 -13.33 -5.23 -5.01
C PHE A 155 -12.72 -4.71 -6.31
N ASN A 156 -13.23 -5.21 -7.45
CA ASN A 156 -12.72 -4.85 -8.77
C ASN A 156 -12.92 -3.35 -9.05
N ASP A 157 -14.05 -2.78 -8.65
CA ASP A 157 -14.36 -1.36 -8.81
C ASP A 157 -13.44 -0.47 -8.00
N VAL A 158 -13.17 -0.83 -6.74
CA VAL A 158 -12.19 -0.10 -5.91
C VAL A 158 -10.80 -0.18 -6.53
N ILE A 159 -10.37 -1.36 -6.99
CA ILE A 159 -9.09 -1.54 -7.67
C ILE A 159 -9.02 -0.71 -8.96
N ASN A 160 -10.08 -0.67 -9.77
CA ASN A 160 -10.10 0.14 -10.99
C ASN A 160 -10.00 1.62 -10.69
N LYS A 161 -10.72 2.13 -9.68
CA LYS A 161 -10.59 3.54 -9.23
C LYS A 161 -9.15 3.87 -8.81
N VAL A 162 -8.49 2.96 -8.09
CA VAL A 162 -7.09 3.12 -7.68
C VAL A 162 -6.16 3.13 -8.89
N LYS A 163 -6.39 2.26 -9.88
CA LYS A 163 -5.61 2.21 -11.12
C LYS A 163 -5.80 3.47 -11.97
N ASP A 164 -7.03 3.96 -12.07
CA ASP A 164 -7.35 5.18 -12.81
C ASP A 164 -6.71 6.40 -12.14
N THR A 165 -6.83 6.52 -10.82
CA THR A 165 -6.13 7.56 -10.06
C THR A 165 -4.62 7.51 -10.26
N GLY A 166 -4.04 6.31 -10.22
CA GLY A 166 -2.62 6.11 -10.50
C GLY A 166 -2.26 6.58 -11.90
N LYS A 167 -3.01 6.15 -12.92
CA LYS A 167 -2.83 6.53 -14.32
C LYS A 167 -2.90 8.05 -14.50
N ASP A 168 -3.91 8.70 -13.95
CA ASP A 168 -4.12 10.15 -14.06
C ASP A 168 -3.02 10.95 -13.37
N ALA A 169 -2.38 10.37 -12.34
CA ALA A 169 -1.23 10.93 -11.65
C ALA A 169 0.13 10.54 -12.27
N GLY A 170 0.17 9.83 -13.40
CA GLY A 170 1.40 9.32 -14.02
C GLY A 170 2.09 8.19 -13.24
N ALA A 171 1.35 7.50 -12.39
CA ALA A 171 1.75 6.41 -11.50
C ALA A 171 0.95 5.13 -11.84
N GLU A 172 1.18 4.58 -13.03
CA GLU A 172 0.39 3.46 -13.56
C GLU A 172 0.44 2.22 -12.65
N VAL A 173 -0.74 1.74 -12.25
CA VAL A 173 -0.88 0.54 -11.41
C VAL A 173 -1.21 -0.68 -12.28
N LYS A 174 -0.27 -1.62 -12.36
CA LYS A 174 -0.45 -2.91 -13.06
C LYS A 174 -0.70 -4.03 -12.07
N ASN A 175 -1.44 -5.07 -12.48
CA ASN A 175 -1.66 -6.22 -11.61
C ASN A 175 -0.33 -6.95 -11.37
N LYS A 176 0.11 -7.02 -10.12
CA LYS A 176 1.24 -7.87 -9.68
C LYS A 176 0.71 -8.90 -8.72
N VAL A 177 0.69 -10.16 -9.15
CA VAL A 177 0.13 -11.25 -8.34
C VAL A 177 1.14 -11.60 -7.25
N PRO A 178 0.81 -11.38 -5.95
CA PRO A 178 1.65 -11.86 -4.88
C PRO A 178 1.56 -13.38 -4.77
N SER A 179 2.63 -13.99 -4.27
CA SER A 179 2.65 -15.39 -3.85
C SER A 179 1.66 -15.63 -2.70
N LEU A 180 1.24 -16.88 -2.53
CA LEU A 180 0.33 -17.24 -1.44
C LEU A 180 0.97 -17.02 -0.07
N SER A 181 2.30 -17.15 0.04
CA SER A 181 3.05 -16.89 1.27
C SER A 181 3.03 -15.40 1.64
N GLU A 182 3.21 -14.49 0.67
CA GLU A 182 3.09 -13.03 0.89
C GLU A 182 1.67 -12.65 1.31
N VAL A 183 0.65 -13.26 0.68
CA VAL A 183 -0.75 -13.05 1.05
C VAL A 183 -1.04 -13.55 2.47
N LYS A 184 -0.47 -14.68 2.87
CA LYS A 184 -0.65 -15.28 4.20
C LYS A 184 0.07 -14.48 5.29
N ASN A 185 1.28 -14.00 5.01
CA ASN A 185 2.14 -13.32 5.99
C ASN A 185 1.93 -11.80 6.01
N GLY A 186 1.25 -11.24 5.00
CA GLY A 186 0.94 -9.81 4.91
C GLY A 186 2.02 -8.96 4.24
N SER A 187 3.17 -9.53 3.91
CA SER A 187 4.34 -8.83 3.37
C SER A 187 5.04 -9.65 2.31
#